data_AF-A0A258ZLF9-F1
#
_entry.id   AF-A0A258ZLF9-F1
#
_cell.length_a   1.000
_cell.length_b   1.000
_cell.length_c   1.000
_cell.angle_alpha   90.00
_cell.angle_beta   90.00
_cell.angle_gamma   90.00
#
_symmetry.space_group_name_H-M   'P 1'
#
loop_
_entity.id
_entity.type
_entity.pdbx_description
1 polymer ?
#
loop_
_entity_poly.entity_id
_entity_poly.type
_entity_poly.pdbx_seq_one_letter_code
_entity_poly.pdbx_strand_id
1 'polypeptide(L)'
;MFKHTLSLVASATLVASLGAQTLAIDPIVVTATKTEQSLQNVTSNIEIITGEELAEKHITTVPEALNLLSGISTVSNGGLGKSTSVLLRGFDTNRVLVLIDGVRYND
;
A
#
# COMPACT_ATOMS: atom_id res chain seq x y z
N MET A 1 54.21 17.50 23.28
CA MET A 1 53.64 16.36 24.04
C MET A 1 52.10 16.36 23.97
N PHE A 2 51.52 16.47 22.77
CA PHE A 2 50.07 16.71 22.55
C PHE A 2 49.49 15.78 21.48
N LYS A 3 49.52 14.45 21.69
CA LYS A 3 49.04 13.50 20.68
C LYS A 3 48.15 12.35 21.19
N HIS A 4 47.82 12.29 22.49
CA HIS A 4 47.07 11.15 23.04
C HIS A 4 45.60 11.45 23.43
N THR A 5 45.18 12.71 23.47
CA THR A 5 43.81 13.07 23.89
C THR A 5 42.77 13.01 22.77
N LEU A 6 43.17 13.00 21.50
CA LEU A 6 42.24 13.04 20.37
C LEU A 6 41.65 11.65 20.00
N SER A 7 42.29 10.56 20.44
CA SER A 7 41.88 9.20 20.04
C SER A 7 40.67 8.65 20.78
N LEU A 8 40.34 9.18 21.97
CA LEU A 8 39.27 8.61 22.81
C LEU A 8 37.86 9.02 22.35
N VAL A 9 37.72 10.20 21.74
CA VAL A 9 36.42 10.73 21.29
C VAL A 9 35.94 10.03 20.01
N ALA A 10 36.86 9.60 19.15
CA ALA A 10 36.53 8.89 17.90
C ALA A 10 35.97 7.47 18.11
N SER A 11 36.25 6.85 19.26
CA SER A 11 35.73 5.50 19.56
C SER A 11 34.31 5.51 20.14
N ALA A 12 33.83 6.67 20.63
CA ALA A 12 32.51 6.79 21.25
C ALA A 12 31.38 7.04 20.23
N THR A 13 31.69 7.51 19.02
CA THR A 13 30.68 7.80 17.99
C THR A 13 30.35 6.60 17.09
N LEU A 14 31.13 5.50 17.13
CA LEU A 14 30.89 4.34 16.28
C LEU A 14 29.83 3.36 16.83
N VAL A 15 29.43 3.49 18.10
CA VAL A 15 28.49 2.56 18.76
C VAL A 15 27.01 2.97 18.58
N ALA A 16 26.71 4.14 18.01
CA ALA A 16 25.33 4.62 17.88
C ALA A 16 24.57 4.10 16.63
N SER A 17 25.21 3.32 15.75
CA SER A 17 24.54 2.72 14.58
C SER A 17 24.01 1.32 14.88
N LEU A 18 23.33 1.14 16.00
CA LEU A 18 22.42 0.00 16.15
C LEU A 18 21.20 0.30 15.28
N GLY A 19 21.24 -0.21 14.05
CA GLY A 19 20.18 -0.09 13.08
C GLY A 19 18.85 -0.49 13.71
N ALA A 20 17.94 0.48 13.75
CA ALA A 20 16.53 0.21 13.92
C ALA A 20 16.11 -0.66 12.73
N GLN A 21 16.19 -1.98 12.89
CA GLN A 21 15.43 -2.91 12.09
C GLN A 21 13.98 -2.61 12.44
N THR A 22 13.39 -1.71 11.66
CA THR A 22 11.94 -1.63 11.54
C THR A 22 11.52 -3.05 11.20
N LEU A 23 10.83 -3.70 12.13
CA LEU A 23 10.13 -4.93 11.81
C LEU A 23 9.10 -4.50 10.76
N ALA A 24 9.44 -4.71 9.49
CA ALA A 24 8.48 -4.64 8.41
C ALA A 24 7.47 -5.75 8.71
N ILE A 25 6.38 -5.38 9.39
CA ILE A 25 5.26 -6.25 9.64
C ILE A 25 4.76 -6.62 8.25
N ASP A 26 4.87 -7.90 7.90
CA ASP A 26 4.32 -8.41 6.65
C ASP A 26 2.85 -7.97 6.57
N PRO A 27 2.42 -7.35 5.46
CA PRO A 27 1.05 -6.88 5.34
C PRO A 27 0.10 -8.07 5.49
N ILE A 28 -0.69 -8.07 6.56
CA ILE A 28 -1.75 -9.05 6.78
C ILE A 28 -2.94 -8.64 5.94
N VAL A 29 -3.30 -9.46 4.94
CA VAL A 29 -4.41 -9.16 4.04
C VAL A 29 -5.63 -9.95 4.48
N VAL A 30 -6.55 -9.28 5.18
CA VAL A 30 -7.80 -9.90 5.65
C VAL A 30 -8.84 -9.99 4.54
N THR A 31 -8.76 -9.11 3.53
CA THR A 31 -9.79 -8.93 2.51
C THR A 31 -9.84 -10.06 1.47
N ALA A 32 -8.72 -10.73 1.17
CA ALA A 32 -8.62 -11.73 0.11
C ALA A 32 -9.20 -13.11 0.50
N THR A 33 -9.05 -13.51 1.77
CA THR A 33 -9.39 -14.86 2.25
C THR A 33 -10.38 -14.86 3.42
N LYS A 34 -10.76 -13.68 3.95
CA LYS A 34 -11.55 -13.53 5.19
C LYS A 34 -10.92 -14.19 6.43
N THR A 35 -9.63 -14.54 6.35
CA THR A 35 -8.83 -15.13 7.43
C THR A 35 -7.42 -14.53 7.37
N GLU A 36 -6.80 -14.22 8.51
CA GLU A 36 -5.47 -13.61 8.53
C GLU A 36 -4.43 -14.54 7.89
N GLN A 37 -3.94 -14.20 6.69
CA GLN A 37 -2.91 -14.96 6.00
C GLN A 37 -1.82 -14.00 5.53
N SER A 38 -0.56 -14.37 5.81
CA SER A 38 0.61 -13.62 5.33
C SER A 38 0.62 -13.62 3.79
N LEU A 39 0.93 -12.49 3.17
CA LEU A 39 0.87 -12.26 1.71
C LEU A 39 1.61 -13.34 0.90
N GLN A 40 2.73 -13.81 1.45
CA GLN A 40 3.57 -14.89 0.91
C GLN A 40 2.90 -16.26 0.79
N ASN A 41 1.76 -16.50 1.46
CA ASN A 41 1.03 -17.76 1.39
C ASN A 41 -0.22 -17.70 0.49
N VAL A 42 -0.52 -16.55 -0.16
CA VAL A 42 -1.69 -16.42 -1.02
C VAL A 42 -1.31 -16.63 -2.48
N THR A 43 -1.96 -17.60 -3.14
CA THR A 43 -1.73 -17.90 -4.58
C THR A 43 -2.38 -16.87 -5.52
N SER A 44 -3.27 -16.02 -5.00
CA SER A 44 -3.92 -14.96 -5.75
C SER A 44 -3.05 -13.70 -5.85
N ASN A 45 -3.18 -12.95 -6.95
CA ASN A 45 -2.53 -11.66 -7.11
C ASN A 45 -3.18 -10.62 -6.19
N ILE A 46 -2.40 -10.03 -5.28
CA ILE A 46 -2.84 -9.00 -4.32
C ILE A 46 -2.00 -7.76 -4.53
N GLU A 47 -2.67 -6.61 -4.61
CA GLU A 47 -2.03 -5.31 -4.68
C GLU A 47 -2.58 -4.44 -3.55
N ILE A 48 -1.68 -3.79 -2.81
CA ILE A 48 -2.02 -2.97 -1.64
C ILE A 48 -1.53 -1.55 -1.95
N ILE A 49 -2.48 -0.62 -1.99
CA ILE A 49 -2.18 0.80 -2.09
C ILE A 49 -2.28 1.40 -0.68
N THR A 50 -1.17 1.95 -0.19
CA THR A 50 -1.10 2.52 1.17
C THR A 50 -1.51 3.99 1.18
N GLY A 51 -1.89 4.50 2.36
CA GLY A 51 -2.25 5.92 2.51
C GLY A 51 -1.06 6.85 2.24
N GLU A 52 0.14 6.42 2.63
CA GLU A 52 1.39 7.12 2.38
C GLU A 52 1.67 7.24 0.88
N GLU A 53 1.50 6.15 0.12
CA GLU A 53 1.68 6.15 -1.34
C GLU A 53 0.70 7.11 -2.03
N LEU A 54 -0.57 7.11 -1.60
CA LEU A 54 -1.57 8.04 -2.12
C LEU A 54 -1.19 9.50 -1.84
N ALA A 55 -0.69 9.78 -0.63
CA ALA A 55 -0.28 11.12 -0.23
C ALA A 55 0.94 11.61 -1.02
N GLU A 56 1.96 10.76 -1.21
CA GLU A 56 3.15 11.09 -2.02
C GLU A 56 2.78 11.39 -3.48
N LYS A 57 1.87 10.60 -4.05
CA LYS A 57 1.39 10.77 -5.43
C LYS A 57 0.34 11.87 -5.58
N HIS A 58 -0.07 12.53 -4.50
CA HIS A 58 -1.11 13.57 -4.47
C HIS A 58 -2.44 13.08 -5.09
N ILE A 59 -2.76 11.80 -4.91
CA ILE A 59 -3.98 11.20 -5.44
C ILE A 59 -5.15 11.61 -4.56
N THR A 60 -6.21 12.10 -5.20
CA THR A 60 -7.37 12.65 -4.48
C THR A 60 -8.62 11.80 -4.64
N THR A 61 -8.61 10.85 -5.56
CA THR A 61 -9.78 10.02 -5.88
C THR A 61 -9.44 8.53 -5.98
N VAL A 62 -10.37 7.67 -5.57
CA VAL A 62 -10.22 6.20 -5.67
C VAL A 62 -10.02 5.75 -7.13
N PRO A 63 -10.76 6.25 -8.13
CA PRO A 63 -10.54 5.85 -9.52
C PRO A 63 -9.13 6.18 -10.03
N GLU A 64 -8.57 7.32 -9.62
CA GLU A 64 -7.21 7.71 -9.96
C GLU A 64 -6.19 6.74 -9.37
N ALA A 65 -6.35 6.35 -8.10
CA ALA A 65 -5.52 5.33 -7.47
C ALA A 65 -5.59 4.00 -8.22
N LEU A 66 -6.80 3.57 -8.60
CA LEU A 66 -7.03 2.28 -9.27
C LEU A 66 -6.49 2.24 -10.71
N ASN A 67 -6.42 3.36 -11.42
CA ASN A 67 -5.84 3.41 -12.77
C ASN A 67 -4.33 3.21 -12.80
N LEU A 68 -3.65 3.29 -11.66
CA LEU A 68 -2.22 2.97 -11.58
C LEU A 68 -1.96 1.45 -11.64
N LEU A 69 -2.98 0.64 -11.36
CA LEU A 69 -2.85 -0.80 -11.27
C LEU A 69 -3.03 -1.46 -12.63
N SER A 70 -2.18 -2.45 -12.91
CA SER A 70 -2.25 -3.21 -14.15
C SER A 70 -3.49 -4.12 -14.18
N GLY A 71 -4.27 -4.03 -15.25
CA GLY A 71 -5.49 -4.84 -15.42
C GLY A 71 -6.73 -4.26 -14.73
N ILE A 72 -6.66 -3.02 -14.22
CA ILE A 72 -7.81 -2.23 -13.81
C ILE A 72 -7.96 -1.04 -14.75
N SER A 73 -9.21 -0.70 -15.08
CA SER A 73 -9.54 0.51 -15.84
C SER A 73 -10.79 1.13 -15.25
N THR A 74 -10.86 2.46 -15.21
CA THR A 74 -12.06 3.15 -14.73
C THR A 74 -12.70 3.97 -15.84
N VAL A 75 -14.03 3.95 -15.92
CA VAL A 75 -14.84 4.76 -16.83
C VAL A 75 -15.69 5.71 -16.00
N SER A 76 -15.45 7.01 -16.12
CA SER A 76 -16.21 8.03 -15.39
C SER A 76 -17.32 8.61 -16.26
N ASN A 77 -18.55 8.67 -15.72
CA ASN A 77 -19.71 9.28 -16.39
C ASN A 77 -19.84 10.78 -16.06
N GLY A 78 -18.72 11.51 -16.08
CA GLY A 78 -18.65 12.95 -15.83
C GLY A 78 -17.52 13.37 -14.88
N GLY A 79 -17.68 14.54 -14.27
CA GLY A 79 -16.70 15.13 -13.35
C GLY A 79 -16.70 14.49 -11.95
N LEU A 80 -15.97 15.12 -11.02
CA LEU A 80 -15.83 14.66 -9.64
C LEU A 80 -17.20 14.41 -8.96
N GLY A 81 -17.31 13.30 -8.25
CA GLY A 81 -18.54 12.90 -7.54
C GLY A 81 -19.62 12.27 -8.41
N LYS A 82 -19.41 12.13 -9.73
CA LYS A 82 -20.30 11.39 -10.63
C LYS A 82 -19.99 9.89 -10.56
N SER A 83 -20.92 9.07 -11.04
CA SER A 83 -20.75 7.62 -11.06
C SER A 83 -19.52 7.23 -11.89
N THR A 84 -18.64 6.44 -11.28
CA THR A 84 -17.48 5.85 -11.95
C THR A 84 -17.62 4.33 -11.93
N SER A 85 -17.53 3.71 -13.10
CA SER A 85 -17.52 2.26 -13.25
C SER A 85 -16.07 1.77 -13.26
N VAL A 86 -15.79 0.72 -12.52
CA VAL A 86 -14.49 0.04 -12.52
C VAL A 86 -14.60 -1.23 -13.36
N LEU A 87 -13.59 -1.47 -14.18
CA LEU A 87 -13.40 -2.68 -14.97
C LEU A 87 -12.16 -3.40 -14.48
N LEU A 88 -12.30 -4.67 -14.12
CA LEU A 88 -11.19 -5.52 -13.68
C LEU A 88 -11.02 -6.65 -14.69
N ARG A 89 -9.89 -6.66 -15.41
CA ARG A 89 -9.59 -7.63 -16.48
C ARG A 89 -10.73 -7.78 -17.50
N GLY A 90 -11.39 -6.67 -17.84
CA GLY A 90 -12.50 -6.63 -18.79
C GLY A 90 -13.89 -6.98 -18.21
N PHE A 91 -13.97 -7.38 -16.95
CA PHE A 91 -15.25 -7.56 -16.25
C PHE A 91 -15.79 -6.20 -15.77
N ASP A 92 -17.10 -6.00 -15.91
CA ASP A 92 -17.77 -4.81 -15.41
C ASP A 92 -17.95 -4.84 -13.89
N THR A 93 -18.39 -3.71 -13.35
CA THR A 93 -18.51 -3.46 -11.91
C THR A 93 -19.56 -4.36 -11.23
N ASN A 94 -20.51 -4.91 -12.00
CA ASN A 94 -21.52 -5.85 -11.50
C ASN A 94 -20.94 -7.26 -11.33
N ARG A 95 -19.84 -7.58 -12.04
CA ARG A 95 -19.13 -8.87 -11.96
C ARG A 95 -17.89 -8.81 -11.07
N VAL A 96 -17.67 -7.71 -10.34
CA VAL A 96 -16.52 -7.50 -9.44
C VAL A 96 -17.03 -7.22 -8.04
N LEU A 97 -16.55 -7.95 -7.02
CA LEU A 97 -16.91 -7.67 -5.62
C LEU A 97 -16.21 -6.39 -5.13
N VAL A 98 -17.00 -5.43 -4.65
CA VAL A 98 -16.49 -4.22 -3.99
C VAL A 98 -16.90 -4.24 -2.53
N LEU A 99 -15.90 -4.14 -1.64
CA LEU A 99 -16.10 -4.07 -0.20
C LEU A 99 -15.64 -2.71 0.31
N ILE A 100 -16.48 -2.05 1.11
CA ILE A 100 -16.10 -0.89 1.92
C ILE A 100 -16.18 -1.34 3.37
N ASP A 101 -15.06 -1.30 4.09
CA ASP A 101 -14.97 -1.77 5.48
C ASP A 101 -15.53 -3.19 5.70
N GLY A 102 -15.38 -4.05 4.69
CA GLY A 102 -15.87 -5.44 4.70
C GLY A 102 -17.34 -5.62 4.34
N VAL A 103 -18.09 -4.55 4.11
CA VAL A 103 -19.49 -4.58 3.66
C VAL A 103 -19.55 -4.45 2.15
N ARG A 104 -20.37 -5.30 1.51
CA ARG A 104 -20.59 -5.26 0.06
C ARG A 104 -21.24 -3.94 -0.34
N TYR A 105 -20.61 -3.23 -1.27
CA TYR A 105 -21.11 -1.97 -1.81
C TYR A 105 -21.92 -2.15 -3.09
N ASN A 106 -21.56 -3.13 -3.93
CA ASN A 106 -22.25 -3.38 -5.20
C ASN A 106 -23.40 -4.39 -5.04
N ASP A 107 -24.57 -4.03 -5.55
CA ASP A 107 -25.80 -4.85 -5.61
C ASP A 107 -25.98 -5.45 -7.02
#